data_AF-A0A969PMQ8-F1
#
_entry.id   AF-A0A969PMQ8-F1
#
_cell.length_a   1.000
_cell.length_b   1.000
_cell.length_c   1.000
_cell.angle_alpha   90.00
_cell.angle_beta   90.00
_cell.angle_gamma   90.00
#
_symmetry.space_group_name_H-M   'P 1'
#
loop_
_entity.id
_entity.type
_entity.pdbx_description
1 polymer ?
#
loop_
_entity_poly.entity_id
_entity_poly.type
_entity_poly.pdbx_seq_one_letter_code
_entity_poly.pdbx_strand_id
1 'polypeptide(L)'
;MNKIEYKSRGRSNALVRYVLAKLSQYINEEAWKRKEELAEHYNKQIEIEHILPQNPEEKIKHSFDKPNEINKYINRLGNLTLLERQLNSSCKNKSFSEKKISYSNSNYLLTKTIVTKDGFGKNTSMVRAIDNLNLETFTEWNSQSIESRQKMLVELAKKVWDIFENLSILASEKTALLLPLTKQRSLTNP
;
A
#
# COMPACT_ATOMS: atom_id res chain seq x y z
N MET A 1 21.01 -2.28 14.37
CA MET A 1 19.72 -2.25 13.64
C MET A 1 19.90 -1.30 12.46
N ASN A 2 20.11 -1.84 11.25
CA ASN A 2 20.48 -1.04 10.08
C ASN A 2 19.30 -0.19 9.60
N LYS A 3 19.43 1.12 9.81
CA LYS A 3 18.49 2.12 9.33
C LYS A 3 18.78 2.35 7.84
N ILE A 4 18.00 1.73 6.96
CA ILE A 4 18.08 2.02 5.53
C ILE A 4 17.50 3.42 5.30
N GLU A 5 18.35 4.43 5.26
CA GLU A 5 18.00 5.75 4.71
C GLU A 5 18.26 5.74 3.21
N TYR A 6 17.17 5.67 2.42
CA TYR A 6 17.25 5.69 0.97
C TYR A 6 17.12 7.13 0.44
N LYS A 7 18.19 7.66 -0.14
CA LYS A 7 18.18 8.84 -1.02
C LYS A 7 18.48 8.39 -2.46
N SER A 8 17.49 8.41 -3.35
CA SER A 8 17.72 8.51 -4.80
C SER A 8 16.55 9.25 -5.42
N ARG A 9 16.75 10.39 -6.08
CA ARG A 9 15.64 11.17 -6.65
C ARG A 9 15.20 10.73 -8.06
N GLY A 10 15.59 9.53 -8.51
CA GLY A 10 15.22 9.00 -9.85
C GLY A 10 14.74 7.55 -9.85
N ARG A 11 15.59 6.59 -9.42
CA ARG A 11 15.28 5.14 -9.50
C ARG A 11 14.20 4.67 -8.52
N SER A 12 14.14 5.23 -7.30
CA SER A 12 13.05 4.88 -6.38
C SER A 12 11.70 5.37 -6.82
N ASN A 13 11.62 6.54 -7.48
CA ASN A 13 10.35 7.04 -7.99
C ASN A 13 9.80 6.09 -9.05
N ALA A 14 10.64 5.55 -9.93
CA ALA A 14 10.21 4.54 -10.91
C ALA A 14 9.72 3.26 -10.22
N LEU A 15 10.43 2.75 -9.21
CA LEU A 15 10.01 1.56 -8.47
C LEU A 15 8.71 1.78 -7.68
N VAL A 16 8.59 2.88 -6.94
CA VAL A 16 7.37 3.22 -6.20
C VAL A 16 6.19 3.39 -7.14
N ARG A 17 6.39 4.06 -8.28
CA ARG A 17 5.37 4.20 -9.32
C ARG A 17 4.94 2.85 -9.86
N TYR A 18 5.89 1.94 -10.10
CA TYR A 18 5.60 0.58 -10.57
C TYR A 18 4.77 -0.18 -9.54
N VAL A 19 5.16 -0.13 -8.26
CA VAL A 19 4.41 -0.76 -7.16
C VAL A 19 2.99 -0.22 -7.11
N LEU A 20 2.81 1.10 -7.07
CA LEU A 20 1.47 1.69 -7.02
C LEU A 20 0.65 1.38 -8.28
N ALA A 21 1.27 1.32 -9.46
CA ALA A 21 0.61 0.95 -10.72
C ALA A 21 0.15 -0.51 -10.70
N LYS A 22 0.96 -1.44 -10.18
CA LYS A 22 0.59 -2.85 -10.02
C LYS A 22 -0.56 -3.04 -9.02
N LEU A 23 -0.53 -2.30 -7.90
CA LEU A 23 -1.61 -2.34 -6.91
C LEU A 23 -2.92 -1.81 -7.50
N SER A 24 -2.87 -0.67 -8.20
CA SER A 24 -4.04 -0.09 -8.89
C SER A 24 -4.59 -1.00 -9.99
N GLN A 25 -3.71 -1.57 -10.83
CA GLN A 25 -4.08 -2.54 -11.86
C GLN A 25 -4.86 -3.71 -11.23
N TYR A 26 -4.32 -4.33 -10.18
CA TYR A 26 -4.95 -5.47 -9.53
C TYR A 26 -6.32 -5.12 -8.93
N ILE A 27 -6.45 -3.97 -8.26
CA ILE A 27 -7.74 -3.48 -7.75
C ILE A 27 -8.75 -3.33 -8.89
N ASN A 28 -8.30 -2.76 -10.02
CA ASN A 28 -9.15 -2.57 -11.18
C ASN A 28 -9.62 -3.91 -11.79
N GLU A 29 -8.69 -4.83 -12.01
CA GLU A 29 -9.02 -6.16 -12.55
C GLU A 29 -10.03 -6.89 -11.66
N GLU A 30 -9.89 -6.77 -10.33
CA GLU A 30 -10.85 -7.31 -9.37
C GLU A 30 -12.22 -6.63 -9.41
N ALA A 31 -12.26 -5.30 -9.53
CA ALA A 31 -13.49 -4.52 -9.54
C ALA A 31 -14.31 -4.66 -10.83
N TRP A 32 -13.63 -4.68 -11.98
CA TRP A 32 -14.26 -4.70 -13.30
C TRP A 32 -14.25 -6.08 -13.97
N LYS A 33 -13.56 -7.07 -13.38
CA LYS A 33 -13.44 -8.44 -13.92
C LYS A 33 -12.97 -8.46 -15.38
N ARG A 34 -12.05 -7.56 -15.70
CA ARG A 34 -11.40 -7.38 -16.99
C ARG A 34 -9.91 -7.19 -16.76
N LYS A 35 -9.08 -7.84 -17.59
CA LYS A 35 -7.64 -7.61 -17.60
C LYS A 35 -7.31 -6.18 -18.04
N GLU A 36 -6.35 -5.54 -17.38
CA GLU A 36 -5.86 -4.22 -17.73
C GLU A 36 -4.38 -4.28 -18.10
N GLU A 37 -3.93 -3.43 -19.02
CA GLU A 37 -2.51 -3.32 -19.33
C GLU A 37 -1.83 -2.39 -18.32
N LEU A 38 -0.66 -2.79 -17.80
CA LEU A 38 0.08 -1.96 -16.84
C LEU A 38 0.42 -0.56 -17.40
N ALA A 39 0.56 -0.46 -18.73
CA ALA A 39 0.80 0.81 -19.42
C ALA A 39 -0.32 1.85 -19.20
N GLU A 40 -1.57 1.40 -18.99
CA GLU A 40 -2.71 2.28 -18.65
C GLU A 40 -2.46 3.01 -17.32
N HIS A 41 -1.76 2.37 -16.39
CA HIS A 41 -1.44 2.88 -15.05
C HIS A 41 -0.08 3.57 -14.94
N TYR A 42 0.73 3.53 -16.00
CA TYR A 42 2.11 4.01 -16.01
C TYR A 42 2.35 5.12 -17.06
N ASN A 43 1.28 5.72 -17.60
CA ASN A 43 1.36 6.74 -18.64
C ASN A 43 1.71 8.15 -18.08
N LYS A 44 2.14 9.09 -18.92
CA LYS A 44 2.63 10.43 -18.49
C LYS A 44 1.57 11.34 -17.84
N GLN A 45 0.29 11.01 -17.93
CA GLN A 45 -0.79 11.77 -17.28
C GLN A 45 -1.02 11.34 -15.82
N ILE A 46 -0.29 10.34 -15.33
CA ILE A 46 -0.44 9.80 -13.98
C ILE A 46 0.82 10.06 -13.17
N GLU A 47 0.66 10.68 -12.01
CA GLU A 47 1.76 11.11 -11.15
C GLU A 47 1.66 10.48 -9.76
N ILE A 48 2.80 10.40 -9.05
CA ILE A 48 2.81 10.02 -7.65
C ILE A 48 2.35 11.23 -6.84
N GLU A 49 1.24 11.08 -6.14
CA GLU A 49 0.74 12.07 -5.19
C GLU A 49 1.18 11.75 -3.77
N HIS A 50 1.61 12.79 -3.05
CA HIS A 50 1.90 12.72 -1.62
C HIS A 50 0.69 13.22 -0.83
N ILE A 51 0.04 12.33 -0.07
CA ILE A 51 -1.20 12.69 0.63
C ILE A 51 -0.91 13.71 1.75
N LEU A 52 0.02 13.38 2.64
CA LEU A 52 0.78 14.37 3.43
C LEU A 52 1.79 15.03 2.48
N PRO A 53 1.75 16.36 2.28
CA PRO A 53 2.62 17.05 1.33
C PRO A 53 4.11 16.75 1.51
N GLN A 54 4.85 16.69 0.40
CA GLN A 54 6.29 16.48 0.42
C GLN A 54 7.05 17.61 1.13
N ASN A 55 6.55 18.84 0.98
CA ASN A 55 7.04 20.03 1.68
C ASN A 55 5.85 20.64 2.45
N PRO A 56 5.47 20.09 3.61
CA PRO A 56 4.32 20.57 4.35
C PRO A 56 4.58 21.97 4.90
N GLU A 57 3.59 22.85 4.80
CA GLU A 57 3.61 24.16 5.47
C GLU A 57 3.65 23.98 6.99
N GLU A 58 4.15 24.98 7.73
CA GLU A 58 4.25 24.90 9.20
C GLU A 58 2.91 24.56 9.87
N LYS A 59 1.80 25.11 9.36
CA LYS A 59 0.46 24.79 9.87
C LYS A 59 0.15 23.29 9.79
N ILE A 60 0.56 22.62 8.70
CA ILE A 60 0.36 21.19 8.48
C ILE A 60 1.27 20.39 9.40
N LYS A 61 2.54 20.83 9.54
CA LYS A 61 3.50 20.20 10.46
C LYS A 61 3.01 20.23 11.90
N HIS A 62 2.54 21.38 12.38
CA HIS A 62 2.03 21.55 13.73
C HIS A 62 0.73 20.79 13.98
N SER A 63 -0.13 20.64 12.97
CA SER A 63 -1.37 19.84 13.08
C SER A 63 -1.14 18.34 13.00
N PHE A 64 0.05 17.88 12.59
CA PHE A 64 0.38 16.47 12.54
C PHE A 64 0.59 15.95 13.97
N ASP A 65 0.10 14.75 14.26
CA ASP A 65 0.13 14.14 15.60
C ASP A 65 1.55 13.85 16.13
N LYS A 66 2.53 13.73 15.22
CA LYS A 66 3.95 13.56 15.55
C LYS A 66 4.82 14.61 14.83
N PRO A 67 4.73 15.89 15.19
CA PRO A 67 5.34 16.99 14.42
C PRO A 67 6.86 16.83 14.29
N ASN A 68 7.53 16.37 15.36
CA ASN A 68 8.98 16.14 15.40
C ASN A 68 9.43 14.93 14.55
N GLU A 69 8.50 14.10 14.08
CA GLU A 69 8.78 12.89 13.32
C GLU A 69 8.18 12.89 11.92
N ILE A 70 7.51 13.97 11.52
CA ILE A 70 6.73 14.05 10.27
C ILE A 70 7.53 13.61 9.03
N ASN A 71 8.83 13.95 8.99
CA ASN A 71 9.74 13.58 7.89
C ASN A 71 9.86 12.05 7.71
N LYS A 72 9.65 11.25 8.76
CA LYS A 72 9.66 9.77 8.69
C LYS A 72 8.43 9.20 7.96
N TYR A 73 7.40 10.02 7.74
CA TYR A 73 6.13 9.61 7.13
C TYR A 73 5.96 10.09 5.69
N ILE A 74 6.66 11.15 5.28
CA ILE A 74 6.51 11.78 3.95
C ILE A 74 6.69 10.76 2.80
N ASN A 75 7.75 9.95 2.84
CA ASN A 75 8.09 9.03 1.75
C ASN A 75 7.60 7.58 2.00
N ARG A 76 6.72 7.37 2.99
CA ARG A 76 6.16 6.03 3.25
C ARG A 76 5.18 5.63 2.16
N LEU A 77 5.16 4.36 1.77
CA LEU A 77 4.22 3.85 0.76
C LEU A 77 2.76 4.15 1.15
N GLY A 78 2.42 4.05 2.45
CA GLY A 78 1.11 4.43 2.96
C GLY A 78 0.71 5.88 2.67
N ASN A 79 1.68 6.78 2.50
CA ASN A 79 1.47 8.19 2.19
C ASN A 79 1.39 8.51 0.67
N LEU A 80 1.59 7.51 -0.19
CA LEU A 80 1.69 7.71 -1.64
C LEU A 80 0.51 7.07 -2.37
N THR A 81 0.08 7.72 -3.45
CA THR A 81 -0.93 7.16 -4.36
C THR A 81 -0.69 7.61 -5.80
N LEU A 82 -1.35 6.97 -6.77
CA LEU A 82 -1.41 7.49 -8.13
C LEU A 82 -2.56 8.47 -8.27
N LEU A 83 -2.33 9.57 -8.97
CA LEU A 83 -3.35 10.56 -9.25
C LEU A 83 -3.15 11.15 -10.65
N GLU A 84 -4.25 11.43 -11.33
CA GLU A 84 -4.25 12.12 -12.62
C GLU A 84 -3.63 13.51 -12.46
N ARG A 85 -2.71 13.87 -13.36
CA ARG A 85 -1.94 15.13 -13.35
C ARG A 85 -2.82 16.38 -13.20
N GLN A 86 -3.99 16.38 -13.83
CA GLN A 86 -4.96 17.48 -13.71
C GLN A 86 -5.47 17.64 -12.27
N LEU A 87 -5.82 16.52 -11.61
CA LEU A 87 -6.25 16.52 -10.21
C LEU A 87 -5.08 16.83 -9.26
N ASN A 88 -3.89 16.28 -9.55
CA ASN A 88 -2.67 16.52 -8.77
C ASN A 88 -2.29 18.01 -8.76
N SER A 89 -2.38 18.68 -9.91
CA SER A 89 -2.10 20.12 -10.04
C SER A 89 -2.97 21.00 -9.12
N SER A 90 -4.15 20.50 -8.74
CA SER A 90 -5.07 21.15 -7.80
C SER A 90 -4.74 20.84 -6.32
N CYS A 91 -4.02 19.75 -6.05
CA CYS A 91 -3.64 19.31 -4.69
C CYS A 91 -2.45 20.10 -4.13
N LYS A 92 -1.34 20.21 -4.87
CA LYS A 92 -0.11 20.90 -4.43
C LYS A 92 0.26 20.55 -2.96
N ASN A 93 0.60 21.56 -2.14
CA ASN A 93 0.92 21.42 -0.73
C ASN A 93 -0.30 21.56 0.21
N LYS A 94 -1.52 21.42 -0.31
CA LYS A 94 -2.74 21.54 0.50
C LYS A 94 -2.81 20.46 1.58
N SER A 95 -3.65 20.68 2.58
CA SER A 95 -3.95 19.69 3.61
C SER A 95 -4.78 18.51 3.05
N PHE A 96 -4.80 17.39 3.77
CA PHE A 96 -5.61 16.23 3.38
C PHE A 96 -7.09 16.58 3.18
N SER A 97 -7.67 17.38 4.07
CA SER A 97 -9.09 17.80 4.00
C SER A 97 -9.39 18.51 2.67
N GLU A 98 -8.50 19.39 2.23
CA GLU A 98 -8.63 20.10 0.96
C GLU A 98 -8.41 19.19 -0.26
N LYS A 99 -7.56 18.17 -0.14
CA LYS A 99 -7.27 17.22 -1.22
C LYS A 99 -8.40 16.21 -1.44
N LYS A 100 -9.33 16.04 -0.49
CA LYS A 100 -10.40 15.04 -0.58
C LYS A 100 -11.24 15.15 -1.86
N ILE A 101 -11.50 16.38 -2.32
CA ILE A 101 -12.28 16.64 -3.54
C ILE A 101 -11.56 16.08 -4.78
N SER A 102 -10.24 16.26 -4.88
CA SER A 102 -9.47 15.67 -5.97
C SER A 102 -9.51 14.14 -5.90
N TYR A 103 -9.41 13.57 -4.70
CA TYR A 103 -9.43 12.11 -4.52
C TYR A 103 -10.79 11.49 -4.85
N SER A 104 -11.91 12.14 -4.48
CA SER A 104 -13.25 11.66 -4.84
C SER A 104 -13.49 11.68 -6.36
N ASN A 105 -12.76 12.51 -7.11
CA ASN A 105 -12.87 12.63 -8.57
C ASN A 105 -11.89 11.73 -9.34
N SER A 106 -10.97 11.03 -8.65
CA SER A 106 -10.01 10.11 -9.27
C SER A 106 -10.69 8.89 -9.88
N ASN A 107 -10.21 8.42 -11.04
CA ASN A 107 -10.65 7.15 -11.63
C ASN A 107 -10.04 5.94 -10.92
N TYR A 108 -8.91 6.13 -10.25
CA TYR A 108 -8.26 5.09 -9.45
C TYR A 108 -9.04 4.80 -8.18
N LEU A 109 -9.57 3.58 -8.06
CA LEU A 109 -10.23 3.12 -6.84
C LEU A 109 -9.31 3.19 -5.62
N LEU A 110 -8.02 2.88 -5.80
CA LEU A 110 -7.01 3.00 -4.74
C LEU A 110 -6.91 4.41 -4.14
N THR A 111 -7.17 5.44 -4.94
CA THR A 111 -7.14 6.84 -4.52
C THR A 111 -8.50 7.31 -4.04
N LYS A 112 -9.57 6.95 -4.75
CA LYS A 112 -10.94 7.34 -4.42
C LYS A 112 -11.39 6.77 -3.06
N THR A 113 -11.05 5.51 -2.77
CA THR A 113 -11.40 4.84 -1.51
C THR A 113 -10.77 5.46 -0.27
N ILE A 114 -9.67 6.21 -0.43
CA ILE A 114 -9.04 6.98 0.67
C ILE A 114 -10.08 7.89 1.34
N VAL A 115 -11.03 8.44 0.59
CA VAL A 115 -11.98 9.44 1.09
C VAL A 115 -13.42 8.97 1.13
N THR A 116 -13.81 7.99 0.31
CA THR A 116 -15.19 7.51 0.31
C THR A 116 -15.34 6.10 -0.26
N LYS A 117 -16.27 5.33 0.31
CA LYS A 117 -16.86 4.13 -0.28
C LYS A 117 -18.27 4.37 -0.84
N ASP A 118 -18.77 5.59 -0.67
CA ASP A 118 -20.10 5.97 -1.10
C ASP A 118 -20.10 6.31 -2.59
N GLY A 119 -21.26 6.16 -3.23
CA GLY A 119 -21.42 6.48 -4.66
C GLY A 119 -20.99 5.38 -5.64
N PHE A 120 -20.55 4.21 -5.15
CA PHE A 120 -20.21 3.04 -6.00
C PHE A 120 -21.41 2.14 -6.39
N GLY A 121 -22.63 2.57 -6.07
CA GLY A 121 -23.85 1.76 -6.18
C GLY A 121 -23.94 0.67 -5.10
N LYS A 122 -25.05 -0.07 -5.04
CA LYS A 122 -25.19 -1.24 -4.14
C LYS A 122 -25.02 -2.53 -4.94
N ASN A 123 -24.39 -3.55 -4.36
CA ASN A 123 -24.21 -4.89 -4.94
C ASN A 123 -23.45 -4.96 -6.29
N THR A 124 -22.60 -3.98 -6.58
CA THR A 124 -21.75 -4.00 -7.78
C THR A 124 -20.51 -4.89 -7.57
N SER A 125 -19.91 -5.37 -8.66
CA SER A 125 -18.61 -6.07 -8.62
C SER A 125 -17.51 -5.21 -7.99
N MET A 126 -17.58 -3.90 -8.22
CA MET A 126 -16.70 -2.90 -7.64
C MET A 126 -16.79 -2.85 -6.11
N VAL A 127 -18.00 -2.79 -5.53
CA VAL A 127 -18.17 -2.79 -4.06
C VAL A 127 -17.63 -4.08 -3.45
N ARG A 128 -17.94 -5.24 -4.06
CA ARG A 128 -17.38 -6.52 -3.61
C ARG A 128 -15.86 -6.54 -3.66
N ALA A 129 -15.24 -5.96 -4.69
CA ALA A 129 -13.78 -5.87 -4.77
C ALA A 129 -13.21 -4.95 -3.69
N ILE A 130 -13.81 -3.78 -3.44
CA ILE A 130 -13.41 -2.86 -2.37
C ILE A 130 -13.42 -3.58 -1.01
N ASP A 131 -14.47 -4.36 -0.74
CA ASP A 131 -14.63 -5.10 0.51
C ASP A 131 -13.66 -6.29 0.59
N ASN A 132 -13.57 -7.12 -0.45
CA ASN A 132 -12.69 -8.29 -0.50
C ASN A 132 -11.19 -7.91 -0.42
N LEU A 133 -10.82 -6.75 -0.93
CA LEU A 133 -9.46 -6.22 -0.88
C LEU A 133 -9.20 -5.38 0.38
N ASN A 134 -10.20 -5.27 1.28
CA ASN A 134 -10.13 -4.50 2.52
C ASN A 134 -9.64 -3.06 2.29
N LEU A 135 -10.10 -2.39 1.23
CA LEU A 135 -9.71 -1.00 0.99
C LEU A 135 -10.29 -0.10 2.07
N GLU A 136 -9.47 0.76 2.66
CA GLU A 136 -9.82 1.60 3.81
C GLU A 136 -10.14 3.05 3.40
N THR A 137 -11.01 3.69 4.19
CA THR A 137 -11.34 5.12 4.09
C THR A 137 -10.86 5.85 5.33
N PHE A 138 -10.39 7.09 5.16
CA PHE A 138 -9.77 7.89 6.21
C PHE A 138 -10.46 9.25 6.36
N THR A 139 -10.82 9.58 7.60
CA THR A 139 -11.40 10.89 7.95
C THR A 139 -10.31 11.94 8.16
N GLU A 140 -9.13 11.54 8.60
CA GLU A 140 -7.96 12.37 8.89
C GLU A 140 -6.66 11.76 8.36
N TRP A 141 -5.58 12.54 8.33
CA TRP A 141 -4.29 12.12 7.81
C TRP A 141 -3.14 12.40 8.78
N ASN A 142 -2.99 11.50 9.74
CA ASN A 142 -1.98 11.53 10.78
C ASN A 142 -1.05 10.30 10.65
N SER A 143 -0.15 10.11 11.62
CA SER A 143 0.78 8.98 11.60
C SER A 143 0.07 7.62 11.60
N GLN A 144 -1.05 7.50 12.32
CA GLN A 144 -1.86 6.28 12.38
C GLN A 144 -2.52 5.96 11.05
N SER A 145 -3.12 6.94 10.37
CA SER A 145 -3.71 6.76 9.03
C SER A 145 -2.67 6.25 8.02
N ILE A 146 -1.46 6.82 8.03
CA ILE A 146 -0.36 6.42 7.14
C ILE A 146 0.09 4.99 7.45
N GLU A 147 0.16 4.61 8.72
CA GLU A 147 0.57 3.26 9.15
C GLU A 147 -0.49 2.21 8.84
N SER A 148 -1.77 2.48 9.11
CA SER A 148 -2.87 1.59 8.73
C SER A 148 -2.90 1.40 7.22
N ARG A 149 -2.84 2.49 6.45
CA ARG A 149 -2.79 2.40 4.98
C ARG A 149 -1.57 1.62 4.50
N GLN A 150 -0.41 1.81 5.11
CA GLN A 150 0.78 1.04 4.73
C GLN A 150 0.58 -0.46 4.95
N LYS A 151 -0.01 -0.87 6.08
CA LYS A 151 -0.32 -2.29 6.34
C LYS A 151 -1.28 -2.84 5.28
N MET A 152 -2.37 -2.13 4.99
CA MET A 152 -3.31 -2.51 3.92
C MET A 152 -2.60 -2.69 2.57
N LEU A 153 -1.72 -1.76 2.18
CA LEU A 153 -0.98 -1.87 0.91
C LEU A 153 0.00 -3.04 0.89
N VAL A 154 0.59 -3.41 2.02
CA VAL A 154 1.45 -4.59 2.14
C VAL A 154 0.63 -5.87 1.97
N GLU A 155 -0.55 -5.97 2.58
CA GLU A 155 -1.43 -7.13 2.41
C GLU A 155 -1.96 -7.23 0.97
N LEU A 156 -2.26 -6.08 0.33
CA LEU A 156 -2.58 -6.06 -1.09
C LEU A 156 -1.40 -6.49 -1.95
N ALA A 157 -0.19 -6.01 -1.65
CA ALA A 157 1.03 -6.43 -2.36
C ALA A 157 1.24 -7.94 -2.28
N LYS A 158 1.06 -8.55 -1.11
CA LYS A 158 1.15 -10.02 -0.96
C LYS A 158 0.22 -10.75 -1.95
N LYS A 159 -1.01 -10.25 -2.14
CA LYS A 159 -1.96 -10.79 -3.14
C LYS A 159 -1.49 -10.57 -4.58
N VAL A 160 -1.01 -9.37 -4.90
CA VAL A 160 -0.55 -9.02 -6.27
C VAL A 160 0.61 -9.89 -6.75
N TRP A 161 1.51 -10.26 -5.84
CA TRP A 161 2.73 -11.01 -6.14
C TRP A 161 2.68 -12.46 -5.67
N ASP A 162 1.51 -12.98 -5.30
CA ASP A 162 1.32 -14.34 -4.80
C ASP A 162 2.32 -14.72 -3.70
N ILE A 163 2.61 -13.76 -2.80
CA ILE A 163 3.49 -13.95 -1.66
C ILE A 163 2.67 -14.59 -0.55
N PHE A 164 2.65 -15.92 -0.54
CA PHE A 164 2.08 -16.69 0.56
C PHE A 164 3.08 -16.77 1.70
N GLU A 165 2.65 -16.46 2.92
CA GLU A 165 3.43 -16.81 4.11
C GLU A 165 3.43 -18.34 4.21
N ASN A 166 4.51 -18.98 3.76
CA ASN A 166 4.75 -20.41 3.92
C ASN A 166 5.02 -20.75 5.40
N LEU A 167 4.02 -20.53 6.26
CA LEU A 167 4.06 -20.94 7.67
C LEU A 167 4.08 -22.47 7.81
N SER A 168 3.60 -23.21 6.79
CA SER A 168 3.65 -24.66 6.74
C SER A 168 5.05 -25.22 6.50
N ILE A 169 5.87 -24.56 5.68
CA ILE A 169 7.24 -25.03 5.37
C ILE A 169 8.17 -24.83 6.57
N LEU A 170 8.07 -23.68 7.25
CA LEU A 170 8.87 -23.40 8.47
C LEU A 170 8.52 -24.30 9.65
N ALA A 171 7.27 -24.76 9.76
CA ALA A 171 6.85 -25.74 10.77
C ALA A 171 7.38 -27.15 10.47
N SER A 172 7.49 -27.53 9.19
CA SER A 172 8.01 -28.83 8.76
C SER A 172 9.53 -28.95 8.91
N GLU A 173 10.29 -27.86 8.70
CA GLU A 173 11.75 -27.87 8.85
C GLU A 173 12.19 -27.85 10.32
N LYS A 174 11.45 -27.16 11.20
CA LYS A 174 11.70 -27.19 12.66
C LYS A 174 11.41 -28.55 13.29
N THR A 175 10.42 -29.30 12.78
CA THR A 175 10.11 -30.64 13.28
C THR A 175 11.13 -31.68 12.81
N ALA A 176 11.68 -31.54 11.60
CA ALA A 176 12.76 -32.41 11.09
C ALA A 176 14.09 -32.26 11.86
N LEU A 177 14.39 -31.08 12.42
CA LEU A 177 15.59 -30.80 13.22
C LEU A 177 15.50 -31.25 14.69
N LEU A 178 14.32 -31.65 15.17
CA LEU A 178 14.07 -32.01 16.58
C LEU A 178 13.81 -33.50 16.82
N LEU A 179 13.94 -34.36 15.80
CA LEU A 179 13.88 -35.80 16.00
C LEU A 179 15.09 -36.27 16.82
N PRO A 180 14.92 -36.91 17.99
CA PRO A 180 16.04 -37.40 18.77
C PRO A 180 16.74 -38.53 18.01
N LEU A 181 18.07 -38.44 17.90
CA LEU A 181 18.93 -39.56 17.53
C LEU A 181 18.91 -40.61 18.67
N THR A 182 17.84 -41.39 18.77
CA THR A 182 17.77 -42.52 19.71
C THR A 182 17.20 -43.77 19.04
N LYS A 183 18.07 -44.47 18.30
CA LYS A 183 18.48 -45.85 18.62
C LYS A 183 19.47 -46.36 17.57
N GLN A 184 20.75 -46.28 17.88
CA GLN A 184 21.72 -47.27 17.43
C GLN A 184 22.42 -47.85 18.65
N ARG A 185 22.60 -49.18 18.60
CA ARG A 185 23.22 -50.10 19.57
C ARG A 185 22.28 -50.49 20.71
N SER A 186 21.94 -51.77 20.85
CA SER A 186 22.82 -52.87 21.32
C SER A 186 21.88 -54.10 21.49
N LEU A 187 22.17 -55.39 21.32
CA LEU A 187 23.40 -56.19 21.23
C LEU A 187 23.10 -57.52 20.50
N THR A 188 24.20 -58.09 20.04
CA THR A 188 24.51 -59.48 19.71
C THR A 188 23.89 -60.55 20.63
N ASN A 189 23.43 -61.64 19.98
CA ASN A 189 23.59 -63.08 20.25
C ASN A 189 23.74 -63.63 21.68
N PRO A 190 23.18 -64.81 21.95
CA PRO A 190 23.93 -65.94 22.50
C PRO A 190 24.77 -66.66 21.42
#